data_AF-A0A1D2MVP3-F1
#
_entry.id   AF-A0A1D2MVP3-F1
#
_cell.length_a   1.000
_cell.length_b   1.000
_cell.length_c   1.000
_cell.angle_alpha   90.00
_cell.angle_beta   90.00
_cell.angle_gamma   90.00
#
_symmetry.space_group_name_H-M   'P 1'
#
loop_
_entity.id
_entity.type
_entity.pdbx_description
1 polymer ?
#
loop_
_entity_poly.entity_id
_entity_poly.type
_entity_poly.pdbx_seq_one_letter_code
_entity_poly.pdbx_strand_id
1 'polypeptide(L)'
;MDRYVALKNKLARANGYKDYGDELRQNYETLSFETDIRNLYEEMKPLYMELHAYVRRKLYDVYGPEVVDINVPFPDRPNLDITDALIAQNYTVRSLFEKADEFYKSMGLLPLPNSFYNLSMLERPDDRPVICHPISTDLHDGKDFRIRMCASVGYFNFLTIQHELGHIQYFMQFAHQPAVYRDGANDGFHEAIGELMSMCVSTPKHLYNIGLLDRLLVDNGEFGPPL
;
A
#
# COMPACT_ATOMS: atom_id res chain seq x y z
N MET A 1 -24.54 4.55 13.02
CA MET A 1 -23.49 3.70 13.62
C MET A 1 -24.09 2.65 14.56
N ASP A 2 -24.97 3.06 15.48
CA ASP A 2 -25.46 2.21 16.59
C ASP A 2 -26.14 0.91 16.16
N ARG A 3 -26.98 0.97 15.11
CA ARG A 3 -27.64 -0.23 14.57
C ARG A 3 -26.64 -1.26 14.02
N TYR A 4 -25.57 -0.79 13.36
CA TYR A 4 -24.53 -1.67 12.81
C TYR A 4 -23.79 -2.40 13.93
N VAL A 5 -23.34 -1.66 14.94
CA VAL A 5 -22.62 -2.21 16.11
C VAL A 5 -23.51 -3.20 16.87
N ALA A 6 -24.77 -2.86 17.09
CA ALA A 6 -25.72 -3.75 17.78
C ALA A 6 -25.92 -5.08 17.03
N LEU A 7 -26.06 -5.04 15.70
CA LEU A 7 -26.23 -6.24 14.89
C LEU A 7 -24.97 -7.11 14.85
N LYS A 8 -23.79 -6.51 14.67
CA LYS A 8 -22.52 -7.23 14.67
C LYS A 8 -22.25 -7.91 16.02
N ASN A 9 -22.45 -7.20 17.13
CA ASN A 9 -22.31 -7.76 18.47
C ASN A 9 -23.35 -8.86 18.77
N LYS A 10 -24.56 -8.77 18.20
CA LYS A 10 -25.57 -9.83 18.33
C LYS A 10 -25.11 -11.12 17.65
N LEU A 11 -24.53 -11.02 16.45
CA LEU A 11 -24.00 -12.16 15.71
C LEU A 11 -22.77 -12.77 16.41
N ALA A 12 -21.80 -11.94 16.78
CA ALA A 12 -20.58 -12.38 17.46
C ALA A 12 -20.90 -13.20 18.73
N ARG A 13 -21.85 -12.71 19.54
CA ARG A 13 -22.34 -13.43 20.73
C ARG A 13 -23.05 -14.74 20.41
N ALA A 14 -23.80 -14.80 19.31
CA ALA A 14 -24.43 -16.05 18.87
C ALA A 14 -23.38 -17.10 18.43
N ASN A 15 -22.21 -16.65 17.96
CA ASN A 15 -21.08 -17.50 17.59
C ASN A 15 -20.14 -17.81 18.78
N GLY A 16 -20.44 -17.34 19.99
CA GLY A 16 -19.67 -17.63 21.20
C GLY A 16 -18.60 -16.60 21.58
N TYR A 17 -18.48 -15.49 20.83
CA TYR A 17 -17.54 -14.40 21.15
C TYR A 17 -18.14 -13.39 22.14
N LYS A 18 -17.29 -12.64 22.84
CA LYS A 18 -17.73 -11.60 23.79
C LYS A 18 -18.45 -10.45 23.10
N ASP A 19 -17.86 -9.98 22.00
CA ASP A 19 -18.31 -8.89 21.14
C ASP A 19 -17.66 -9.02 19.75
N TYR A 20 -18.00 -8.11 18.84
CA TYR A 20 -17.48 -8.17 17.47
C TYR A 20 -15.97 -7.89 17.39
N GLY A 21 -15.40 -7.13 18.32
CA GLY A 21 -13.95 -6.91 18.35
C GLY A 21 -13.20 -8.17 18.78
N ASP A 22 -13.79 -8.95 19.69
CA ASP A 22 -13.29 -10.26 20.11
C ASP A 22 -13.27 -11.27 18.96
N GLU A 23 -14.32 -11.30 18.13
CA GLU A 23 -14.38 -12.10 16.91
C GLU A 23 -13.26 -11.71 15.91
N LEU A 24 -13.07 -10.41 15.66
CA LEU A 24 -12.05 -9.94 14.71
C LEU A 24 -10.62 -10.29 15.13
N ARG A 25 -10.30 -10.19 16.43
CA ARG A 25 -8.95 -10.51 16.93
C ARG A 25 -8.60 -12.00 16.82
N GLN A 26 -9.57 -12.89 16.66
CA GLN A 26 -9.29 -14.32 16.53
C GLN A 26 -8.47 -14.66 15.28
N ASN A 27 -8.50 -13.82 14.25
CA ASN A 27 -7.67 -14.00 13.06
C ASN A 27 -6.16 -14.02 13.36
N TYR A 28 -5.75 -13.50 14.52
CA TYR A 28 -4.35 -13.50 14.96
C TYR A 28 -4.02 -14.67 15.90
N GLU A 29 -5.02 -15.45 16.32
CA GLU A 29 -4.88 -16.66 17.16
C GLU A 29 -3.97 -16.49 18.39
N THR A 30 -3.91 -15.29 18.96
CA THR A 30 -3.04 -14.95 20.08
C THR A 30 -3.80 -14.36 21.25
N LEU A 31 -3.53 -14.88 22.46
CA LEU A 31 -4.13 -14.40 23.71
C LEU A 31 -3.56 -13.06 24.17
N SER A 32 -2.37 -12.67 23.67
CA SER A 32 -1.65 -11.46 24.08
C SER A 32 -1.83 -10.28 23.12
N PHE A 33 -2.67 -10.41 22.09
CA PHE A 33 -2.81 -9.42 21.01
C PHE A 33 -2.84 -7.97 21.49
N GLU A 34 -3.73 -7.62 22.42
CA GLU A 34 -3.86 -6.23 22.90
C GLU A 34 -2.62 -5.74 23.66
N THR A 35 -1.94 -6.62 24.39
CA THR A 35 -0.71 -6.31 25.11
C THR A 35 0.44 -6.11 24.14
N ASP A 36 0.55 -6.98 23.14
CA ASP A 36 1.61 -6.93 22.13
C ASP A 36 1.51 -5.63 21.30
N ILE A 37 0.30 -5.29 20.84
CA ILE A 37 0.05 -4.03 20.13
C ILE A 37 0.35 -2.81 21.01
N ARG A 38 0.01 -2.86 22.31
CA ARG A 38 0.32 -1.77 23.24
C ARG A 38 1.83 -1.59 23.42
N ASN A 39 2.58 -2.68 23.55
CA ASN A 39 4.03 -2.64 23.70
C ASN A 39 4.69 -2.06 22.45
N LEU A 40 4.30 -2.52 21.25
CA LEU A 40 4.75 -1.97 19.98
C LEU A 40 4.46 -0.47 19.87
N TYR A 41 3.26 -0.04 20.28
CA TYR A 41 2.91 1.38 20.30
C TYR A 41 3.84 2.19 21.21
N GLU A 42 4.12 1.72 22.43
CA GLU A 42 5.01 2.43 23.35
C GLU A 42 6.47 2.46 22.86
N GLU A 43 6.93 1.44 22.11
CA GLU A 43 8.24 1.44 21.45
C GLU A 43 8.31 2.46 20.31
N MET A 44 7.25 2.60 19.50
CA MET A 44 7.18 3.55 18.39
C MET A 44 6.94 5.00 18.84
N LYS A 45 6.33 5.18 20.01
CA LYS A 45 5.86 6.47 20.51
C LYS A 45 6.94 7.55 20.57
N PRO A 46 8.19 7.31 21.01
CA PRO A 46 9.22 8.35 21.00
C PRO A 46 9.46 8.89 19.58
N LEU A 47 9.60 8.01 18.58
CA LEU A 47 9.78 8.41 17.19
C LEU A 47 8.57 9.17 16.65
N TYR A 48 7.35 8.68 16.92
CA TYR A 48 6.13 9.36 16.51
C TYR A 48 6.03 10.76 17.13
N MET A 49 6.39 10.93 18.41
CA MET A 49 6.33 12.22 19.09
C MET A 49 7.31 13.24 18.50
N GLU A 50 8.53 12.82 18.15
CA GLU A 50 9.51 13.67 17.44
C GLU A 50 8.98 14.07 16.06
N LEU A 51 8.47 13.12 15.28
CA LEU A 51 7.89 13.38 13.96
C LEU A 51 6.67 14.31 14.07
N HIS A 52 5.76 14.03 15.00
CA HIS A 52 4.58 14.86 15.26
C HIS A 52 4.99 16.29 15.65
N ALA A 53 5.97 16.45 16.54
CA ALA A 53 6.48 17.77 16.94
C ALA A 53 7.08 18.52 15.74
N TYR A 54 7.85 17.83 14.90
CA TYR A 54 8.43 18.39 13.68
C TYR A 54 7.37 18.83 12.66
N VAL A 55 6.42 17.95 12.32
CA VAL A 55 5.33 18.24 11.37
C VAL A 55 4.47 19.39 11.89
N ARG A 56 4.13 19.37 13.18
CA ARG A 56 3.39 20.44 13.85
C ARG A 56 4.07 21.79 13.64
N ARG A 57 5.39 21.88 13.85
CA ARG A 57 6.12 23.11 13.54
C ARG A 57 6.03 23.48 12.05
N LYS A 58 6.22 22.55 11.11
CA LYS A 58 6.14 22.91 9.68
C LYS A 58 4.77 23.47 9.30
N LEU A 59 3.71 22.94 9.88
CA LEU A 59 2.36 23.47 9.71
C LEU A 59 2.22 24.87 10.30
N TYR A 60 2.87 25.17 11.42
CA TYR A 60 2.95 26.55 11.91
C TYR A 60 3.51 27.49 10.86
N ASP A 61 4.66 27.17 10.28
CA ASP A 61 5.37 28.13 9.41
C ASP A 61 4.48 28.55 8.21
N VAL A 62 3.55 27.69 7.81
CA VAL A 62 2.58 27.93 6.73
C VAL A 62 1.29 28.62 7.23
N TYR A 63 0.74 28.19 8.36
CA TYR A 63 -0.59 28.58 8.83
C TYR A 63 -0.60 29.60 9.99
N GLY A 64 0.56 29.91 10.57
CA GLY A 64 0.77 30.89 11.63
C GLY A 64 0.42 30.44 13.07
N PRO A 65 0.71 31.28 14.07
CA PRO A 65 0.43 31.05 15.50
C PRO A 65 -1.04 30.92 15.85
N GLU A 66 -1.89 31.48 14.99
CA GLU A 66 -3.34 31.36 15.09
C GLU A 66 -3.78 29.89 14.99
N VAL A 67 -2.95 29.03 14.37
CA VAL A 67 -3.27 27.64 14.03
C VAL A 67 -2.32 26.62 14.69
N VAL A 68 -1.04 26.93 14.96
CA VAL A 68 -0.06 25.97 15.55
C VAL A 68 1.02 26.68 16.42
N ASP A 69 2.00 26.01 17.11
CA ASP A 69 3.17 26.61 17.87
C ASP A 69 4.56 25.89 17.61
N ILE A 70 5.76 26.46 17.88
CA ILE A 70 6.96 26.49 16.96
C ILE A 70 8.45 26.08 17.41
N ASN A 71 9.26 25.28 16.62
CA ASN A 71 10.76 25.35 16.21
C ASN A 71 11.32 24.32 15.14
N VAL A 72 11.96 24.74 13.98
CA VAL A 72 12.42 23.94 12.74
C VAL A 72 13.96 23.93 12.50
N PRO A 73 14.54 22.85 11.90
CA PRO A 73 15.91 22.85 11.35
C PRO A 73 16.15 22.92 9.81
N PHE A 74 15.35 22.42 8.83
CA PHE A 74 15.75 22.49 7.38
C PHE A 74 14.61 22.64 6.34
N PRO A 75 14.67 23.60 5.39
CA PRO A 75 13.63 23.86 4.36
C PRO A 75 14.00 23.47 2.90
N ASP A 76 15.26 23.19 2.56
CA ASP A 76 15.72 23.16 1.15
C ASP A 76 15.82 21.75 0.50
N ARG A 77 14.98 20.78 0.88
CA ARG A 77 15.01 19.42 0.27
C ARG A 77 13.71 19.11 -0.49
N PRO A 78 13.76 18.89 -1.82
CA PRO A 78 12.58 18.48 -2.57
C PRO A 78 12.17 17.04 -2.24
N ASN A 79 10.86 16.78 -2.22
CA ASN A 79 10.32 15.43 -2.12
C ASN A 79 10.58 14.68 -3.44
N LEU A 80 10.89 13.38 -3.34
CA LEU A 80 11.04 12.50 -4.49
C LEU A 80 9.66 12.21 -5.09
N ASP A 81 9.41 12.70 -6.30
CA ASP A 81 8.21 12.44 -7.10
C ASP A 81 8.63 12.24 -8.57
N ILE A 82 8.24 11.11 -9.16
CA ILE A 82 8.58 10.72 -10.53
C ILE A 82 7.47 11.01 -11.54
N THR A 83 6.39 11.69 -11.13
CA THR A 83 5.19 11.90 -11.97
C THR A 83 5.55 12.58 -13.29
N ASP A 84 6.39 13.62 -13.27
CA ASP A 84 6.82 14.31 -14.48
C ASP A 84 7.64 13.42 -15.41
N ALA A 85 8.50 12.56 -14.86
CA ALA A 85 9.28 11.59 -15.64
C ALA A 85 8.38 10.54 -16.31
N LEU A 86 7.37 10.04 -15.60
CA LEU A 86 6.36 9.12 -16.14
C LEU A 86 5.61 9.75 -17.32
N ILE A 87 5.18 11.01 -17.17
CA ILE A 87 4.47 11.75 -18.22
C ILE A 87 5.39 12.01 -19.42
N ALA A 88 6.62 12.49 -19.18
CA ALA A 88 7.59 12.78 -20.23
C ALA A 88 7.97 11.54 -21.06
N GLN A 89 7.96 10.36 -20.42
CA GLN A 89 8.22 9.07 -21.07
C GLN A 89 6.97 8.40 -21.66
N ASN A 90 5.83 9.09 -21.70
CA ASN A 90 4.56 8.60 -22.24
C ASN A 90 4.06 7.30 -21.58
N TYR A 91 4.21 7.16 -20.25
CA TYR A 91 3.59 6.06 -19.53
C TYR A 91 2.06 6.14 -19.64
N THR A 92 1.43 4.98 -19.70
CA THR A 92 -0.02 4.79 -19.60
C THR A 92 -0.31 3.99 -18.33
N VAL A 93 -1.56 3.95 -17.86
CA VAL A 93 -1.90 3.06 -16.73
C VAL A 93 -1.53 1.62 -17.03
N ARG A 94 -1.80 1.15 -18.26
CA ARG A 94 -1.42 -0.20 -18.67
C ARG A 94 0.08 -0.45 -18.55
N SER A 95 0.91 0.49 -18.98
CA SER A 95 2.37 0.33 -18.88
C SER A 95 2.88 0.40 -17.44
N LEU A 96 2.17 1.09 -16.52
CA LEU A 96 2.49 1.03 -15.08
C LEU A 96 2.29 -0.39 -14.53
N PHE A 97 1.17 -1.05 -14.88
CA PHE A 97 0.92 -2.44 -14.49
C PHE A 97 1.92 -3.41 -15.12
N GLU A 98 2.25 -3.24 -16.40
CA GLU A 98 3.24 -4.08 -17.08
C GLU A 98 4.64 -3.92 -16.45
N LYS A 99 5.03 -2.69 -16.10
CA LYS A 99 6.29 -2.41 -15.41
C LYS A 99 6.33 -3.05 -14.01
N ALA A 100 5.21 -3.02 -13.31
CA ALA A 100 5.10 -3.69 -12.03
C ALA A 100 5.19 -5.21 -12.19
N ASP A 101 4.46 -5.81 -13.14
CA ASP A 101 4.58 -7.25 -13.47
C ASP A 101 6.02 -7.66 -13.83
N GLU A 102 6.75 -6.83 -14.58
CA GLU A 102 8.19 -7.03 -14.84
C GLU A 102 9.03 -7.08 -13.56
N PHE A 103 8.75 -6.20 -12.60
CA PHE A 103 9.42 -6.22 -11.30
C PHE A 103 9.18 -7.54 -10.56
N TYR A 104 7.92 -8.00 -10.46
CA TYR A 104 7.59 -9.29 -9.84
C TYR A 104 8.28 -10.46 -10.56
N LYS A 105 8.22 -10.51 -11.90
CA LYS A 105 8.90 -11.55 -12.70
C LYS A 105 10.41 -11.52 -12.51
N SER A 106 11.03 -10.35 -12.32
CA SER A 106 12.48 -10.24 -12.08
C SER A 106 12.93 -10.95 -10.80
N MET A 107 12.03 -11.11 -9.83
CA MET A 107 12.26 -11.87 -8.60
C MET A 107 11.91 -13.36 -8.72
N GLY A 108 11.51 -13.82 -9.91
CA GLY A 108 11.06 -15.19 -10.17
C GLY A 108 9.62 -15.47 -9.74
N LEU A 109 8.81 -14.43 -9.51
CA LEU A 109 7.39 -14.58 -9.20
C LEU A 109 6.56 -14.79 -10.47
N LEU A 110 5.28 -15.15 -10.27
CA LEU A 110 4.41 -15.60 -11.36
C LEU A 110 4.02 -14.41 -12.27
N PRO A 111 3.97 -14.58 -13.60
CA PRO A 111 3.48 -13.54 -14.49
C PRO A 111 1.98 -13.35 -14.31
N LEU A 112 1.49 -12.11 -14.43
CA LEU A 112 0.06 -11.85 -14.46
C LEU A 112 -0.61 -12.54 -15.65
N PRO A 113 -1.76 -13.21 -15.46
CA PRO A 113 -2.45 -13.89 -16.55
C PRO A 113 -3.09 -12.88 -17.50
N ASN A 114 -3.26 -13.22 -18.78
CA ASN A 114 -3.92 -12.34 -19.75
C ASN A 114 -5.35 -11.95 -19.33
N SER A 115 -6.04 -12.84 -18.59
CA SER A 115 -7.36 -12.55 -18.01
C SER A 115 -7.32 -11.34 -17.07
N PHE A 116 -6.24 -11.15 -16.31
CA PHE A 116 -6.08 -10.02 -15.39
C PHE A 116 -6.24 -8.69 -16.13
N TYR A 117 -5.50 -8.47 -17.22
CA TYR A 117 -5.56 -7.22 -17.98
C TYR A 117 -6.89 -7.01 -18.69
N ASN A 118 -7.53 -8.10 -19.12
CA ASN A 118 -8.78 -8.03 -19.88
C ASN A 118 -10.02 -7.81 -18.99
N LEU A 119 -9.97 -8.25 -17.72
CA LEU A 119 -11.13 -8.32 -16.83
C LEU A 119 -11.04 -7.41 -15.61
N SER A 120 -9.85 -6.90 -15.27
CA SER A 120 -9.67 -5.92 -14.21
C SER A 120 -10.15 -4.54 -14.62
N MET A 121 -10.57 -3.74 -13.64
CA MET A 121 -10.86 -2.32 -13.83
C MET A 121 -9.63 -1.54 -13.37
N LEU A 122 -8.73 -1.25 -14.31
CA LEU A 122 -7.47 -0.56 -14.03
C LEU A 122 -7.64 0.97 -14.05
N GLU A 123 -8.56 1.46 -14.88
CA GLU A 123 -8.91 2.87 -15.04
C GLU A 123 -10.37 3.10 -14.67
N ARG A 124 -10.72 4.34 -14.33
CA ARG A 124 -12.10 4.72 -14.08
C ARG A 124 -12.90 4.67 -15.39
N PRO A 125 -14.01 3.92 -15.45
CA PRO A 125 -14.87 3.93 -16.62
C PRO A 125 -15.78 5.18 -16.63
N ASP A 126 -16.08 5.69 -17.83
CA ASP A 126 -16.97 6.86 -18.02
C ASP A 126 -18.46 6.49 -18.06
N ASP A 127 -18.78 5.22 -18.30
CA ASP A 127 -20.15 4.73 -18.54
C ASP A 127 -20.96 4.47 -17.26
N ARG A 128 -20.29 4.39 -16.09
CA ARG A 128 -20.94 4.00 -14.84
C ARG A 128 -20.26 4.55 -13.58
N PRO A 129 -21.02 4.77 -12.49
CA PRO A 129 -20.43 5.08 -11.19
C PRO A 129 -19.70 3.86 -10.62
N VAL A 130 -18.52 4.09 -10.04
CA VAL A 130 -17.71 3.05 -9.39
C VAL A 130 -17.11 3.59 -8.09
N ILE A 131 -16.81 2.68 -7.16
CA ILE A 131 -15.99 3.01 -5.99
C ILE A 131 -14.52 3.04 -6.47
N CYS A 132 -13.73 4.06 -6.16
CA CYS A 132 -12.35 4.13 -6.68
C CYS A 132 -11.28 3.59 -5.72
N HIS A 133 -11.65 3.28 -4.47
CA HIS A 133 -10.72 2.68 -3.52
C HIS A 133 -10.15 1.38 -4.13
N PRO A 134 -8.82 1.27 -4.30
CA PRO A 134 -8.16 0.09 -4.82
C PRO A 134 -8.55 -1.14 -4.02
N ILE A 135 -8.84 -2.22 -4.72
CA ILE A 135 -8.97 -3.54 -4.12
C ILE A 135 -8.39 -4.57 -5.07
N SER A 136 -7.81 -5.60 -4.50
CA SER A 136 -7.44 -6.84 -5.17
C SER A 136 -8.41 -7.94 -4.80
N THR A 137 -8.69 -8.87 -5.71
CA THR A 137 -9.70 -9.92 -5.47
C THR A 137 -9.31 -11.23 -6.14
N ASP A 138 -9.37 -12.32 -5.37
CA ASP A 138 -9.42 -13.71 -5.85
C ASP A 138 -10.88 -14.14 -6.03
N LEU A 139 -11.27 -14.61 -7.22
CA LEU A 139 -12.62 -15.15 -7.47
C LEU A 139 -12.75 -16.64 -7.09
N HIS A 140 -11.74 -17.19 -6.44
CA HIS A 140 -11.68 -18.52 -5.83
C HIS A 140 -11.76 -19.70 -6.81
N ASP A 141 -11.60 -19.48 -8.11
CA ASP A 141 -11.48 -20.54 -9.13
C ASP A 141 -10.02 -20.95 -9.41
N GLY A 142 -9.06 -20.27 -8.77
CA GLY A 142 -7.62 -20.48 -8.92
C GLY A 142 -7.03 -19.96 -10.23
N LYS A 143 -7.77 -19.14 -10.98
CA LYS A 143 -7.38 -18.63 -12.31
C LYS A 143 -7.72 -17.15 -12.52
N ASP A 144 -8.78 -16.68 -11.88
CA ASP A 144 -9.33 -15.34 -12.07
C ASP A 144 -9.02 -14.46 -10.86
N PHE A 145 -8.00 -13.61 -11.05
CA PHE A 145 -7.53 -12.62 -10.08
C PHE A 145 -7.66 -11.25 -10.71
N ARG A 146 -8.18 -10.27 -9.98
CA ARG A 146 -8.51 -8.96 -10.54
C ARG A 146 -8.17 -7.83 -9.58
N ILE A 147 -7.86 -6.68 -10.18
CA ILE A 147 -7.82 -5.39 -9.48
C ILE A 147 -8.98 -4.53 -9.92
N ARG A 148 -9.50 -3.74 -8.97
CA ARG A 148 -10.48 -2.69 -9.23
C ARG A 148 -9.99 -1.40 -8.60
N MET A 149 -9.42 -0.54 -9.42
CA MET A 149 -8.93 0.78 -9.01
C MET A 149 -9.22 1.82 -10.10
N CYS A 150 -9.12 3.10 -9.74
CA CYS A 150 -9.21 4.22 -10.69
C CYS A 150 -7.81 4.81 -10.88
N ALA A 151 -6.90 4.06 -11.49
CA ALA A 151 -5.53 4.52 -11.66
C ALA A 151 -5.47 5.70 -12.66
N SER A 152 -4.45 6.52 -12.45
CA SER A 152 -3.98 7.60 -13.31
C SER A 152 -2.46 7.59 -13.29
N VAL A 153 -1.84 8.18 -14.32
CA VAL A 153 -0.38 8.25 -14.40
C VAL A 153 0.14 9.21 -13.32
N GLY A 154 0.93 8.69 -12.38
CA GLY A 154 1.54 9.47 -11.30
C GLY A 154 2.21 8.58 -10.27
N TYR A 155 3.08 9.17 -9.45
CA TYR A 155 3.93 8.41 -8.52
C TYR A 155 3.12 7.67 -7.45
N PHE A 156 2.05 8.28 -6.93
CA PHE A 156 1.15 7.63 -5.97
C PHE A 156 0.60 6.30 -6.54
N ASN A 157 0.04 6.33 -7.75
CA ASN A 157 -0.50 5.12 -8.37
C ASN A 157 0.59 4.14 -8.81
N PHE A 158 1.79 4.62 -9.18
CA PHE A 158 2.93 3.73 -9.40
C PHE A 158 3.22 2.87 -8.16
N LEU A 159 3.19 3.45 -6.96
CA LEU A 159 3.37 2.72 -5.70
C LEU A 159 2.15 1.86 -5.35
N THR A 160 0.94 2.40 -5.47
CA THR A 160 -0.30 1.66 -5.18
C THR A 160 -0.46 0.43 -6.06
N ILE A 161 -0.10 0.51 -7.35
CA ILE A 161 -0.14 -0.65 -8.25
C ILE A 161 0.76 -1.77 -7.74
N GLN A 162 1.94 -1.44 -7.21
CA GLN A 162 2.83 -2.44 -6.61
C GLN A 162 2.19 -3.06 -5.37
N HIS A 163 1.63 -2.24 -4.48
CA HIS A 163 0.90 -2.76 -3.32
C HIS A 163 -0.20 -3.76 -3.73
N GLU A 164 -1.07 -3.38 -4.67
CA GLU A 164 -2.18 -4.24 -5.10
C GLU A 164 -1.70 -5.50 -5.84
N LEU A 165 -0.64 -5.40 -6.64
CA LEU A 165 -0.05 -6.59 -7.26
C LEU A 165 0.63 -7.51 -6.23
N GLY A 166 1.02 -7.00 -5.06
CA GLY A 166 1.44 -7.82 -3.92
C GLY A 166 0.33 -8.77 -3.46
N HIS A 167 -0.90 -8.26 -3.32
CA HIS A 167 -2.07 -9.08 -3.02
C HIS A 167 -2.35 -10.11 -4.12
N ILE A 168 -2.33 -9.70 -5.39
CA ILE A 168 -2.56 -10.61 -6.53
C ILE A 168 -1.52 -11.73 -6.56
N GLN A 169 -0.25 -11.43 -6.32
CA GLN A 169 0.78 -12.45 -6.21
C GLN A 169 0.48 -13.40 -5.05
N TYR A 170 0.11 -12.88 -3.89
CA TYR A 170 -0.19 -13.73 -2.75
C TYR A 170 -1.33 -14.72 -3.09
N PHE A 171 -2.41 -14.23 -3.71
CA PHE A 171 -3.52 -15.06 -4.19
C PHE A 171 -3.05 -16.15 -5.15
N MET A 172 -2.25 -15.79 -6.15
CA MET A 172 -1.74 -16.74 -7.13
C MET A 172 -0.84 -17.83 -6.50
N GLN A 173 -0.05 -17.48 -5.47
CA GLN A 173 0.85 -18.44 -4.81
C GLN A 173 0.09 -19.50 -4.04
N PHE A 174 -0.99 -19.14 -3.32
CA PHE A 174 -1.78 -20.11 -2.56
C PHE A 174 -3.02 -20.64 -3.29
N ALA A 175 -3.22 -20.29 -4.57
CA ALA A 175 -4.37 -20.71 -5.37
C ALA A 175 -4.57 -22.24 -5.46
N HIS A 176 -3.53 -23.03 -5.21
CA HIS A 176 -3.59 -24.49 -5.18
C HIS A 176 -4.18 -25.06 -3.86
N GLN A 177 -4.24 -24.26 -2.80
CA GLN A 177 -4.78 -24.66 -1.50
C GLN A 177 -6.32 -24.82 -1.56
N PRO A 178 -6.92 -25.62 -0.66
CA PRO A 178 -8.38 -25.63 -0.47
C PRO A 178 -8.92 -24.23 -0.19
N ALA A 179 -10.12 -23.91 -0.65
CA ALA A 179 -10.68 -22.55 -0.58
C ALA A 179 -10.69 -21.95 0.84
N VAL A 180 -10.89 -22.78 1.87
CA VAL A 180 -10.88 -22.35 3.28
C VAL A 180 -9.50 -21.97 3.82
N TYR A 181 -8.43 -22.29 3.08
CA TYR A 181 -7.03 -21.97 3.41
C TYR A 181 -6.41 -20.97 2.43
N ARG A 182 -7.22 -20.37 1.54
CA ARG A 182 -6.77 -19.32 0.60
C ARG A 182 -6.87 -17.95 1.24
N ASP A 183 -6.08 -17.75 2.28
CA ASP A 183 -5.94 -16.47 2.94
C ASP A 183 -4.48 -16.28 3.41
N GLY A 184 -4.13 -15.06 3.81
CA GLY A 184 -2.87 -14.78 4.48
C GLY A 184 -2.80 -15.53 5.82
N ALA A 185 -1.59 -15.67 6.37
CA ALA A 185 -1.43 -16.28 7.69
C ALA A 185 -2.21 -15.53 8.79
N ASN A 186 -2.40 -14.23 8.59
CA ASN A 186 -3.38 -13.35 9.23
C ASN A 186 -3.51 -12.09 8.34
N ASP A 187 -4.45 -11.19 8.66
CA ASP A 187 -4.68 -9.96 7.86
C ASP A 187 -3.41 -9.11 7.69
N GLY A 188 -2.51 -9.11 8.68
CA GLY A 188 -1.28 -8.33 8.63
C GLY A 188 -0.30 -8.82 7.56
N PHE A 189 -0.29 -10.11 7.23
CA PHE A 189 0.58 -10.64 6.19
C PHE A 189 0.16 -10.20 4.80
N HIS A 190 -1.15 -10.15 4.51
CA HIS A 190 -1.65 -9.68 3.22
C HIS A 190 -1.18 -8.24 2.95
N GLU A 191 -1.43 -7.34 3.89
CA GLU A 191 -1.05 -5.93 3.77
C GLU A 191 0.46 -5.72 3.75
N ALA A 192 1.22 -6.47 4.57
CA ALA A 192 2.67 -6.31 4.65
C ALA A 192 3.39 -6.66 3.33
N ILE A 193 2.90 -7.65 2.57
CA ILE A 193 3.50 -8.00 1.27
C ILE A 193 3.31 -6.86 0.27
N GLY A 194 2.12 -6.27 0.18
CA GLY A 194 1.87 -5.12 -0.68
C GLY A 194 2.79 -3.95 -0.34
N GLU A 195 2.85 -3.59 0.95
CA GLU A 195 3.71 -2.49 1.43
C GLU A 195 5.19 -2.73 1.19
N LEU A 196 5.68 -3.96 1.41
CA LEU A 196 7.08 -4.30 1.16
C LEU A 196 7.47 -4.03 -0.31
N MET A 197 6.63 -4.43 -1.26
CA MET A 197 6.91 -4.26 -2.68
C MET A 197 6.89 -2.79 -3.09
N SER A 198 5.92 -2.01 -2.57
CA SER A 198 5.87 -0.56 -2.71
C SER A 198 7.16 0.10 -2.20
N MET A 199 7.63 -0.28 -1.00
CA MET A 199 8.88 0.25 -0.42
C MET A 199 10.12 -0.12 -1.23
N CYS A 200 10.19 -1.33 -1.79
CA CYS A 200 11.34 -1.75 -2.60
C CYS A 200 11.48 -0.87 -3.86
N VAL A 201 10.36 -0.56 -4.52
CA VAL A 201 10.38 0.23 -5.76
C VAL A 201 10.48 1.74 -5.51
N SER A 202 10.15 2.22 -4.31
CA SER A 202 10.24 3.64 -3.95
C SER A 202 11.68 4.09 -3.66
N THR A 203 12.65 3.17 -3.65
CA THR A 203 14.05 3.52 -3.39
C THR A 203 14.65 4.34 -4.54
N PRO A 204 15.42 5.41 -4.27
CA PRO A 204 16.07 6.20 -5.33
C PRO A 204 16.94 5.35 -6.26
N LYS A 205 17.60 4.33 -5.70
CA LYS A 205 18.41 3.36 -6.45
C LYS A 205 17.60 2.58 -7.47
N HIS A 206 16.42 2.08 -7.07
CA HIS A 206 15.54 1.38 -8.00
C HIS A 206 15.07 2.33 -9.11
N LEU A 207 14.56 3.51 -8.75
CA LEU A 207 14.03 4.49 -9.69
C LEU A 207 15.07 4.94 -10.73
N TYR A 208 16.32 5.13 -10.29
CA TYR A 208 17.45 5.42 -11.19
C TYR A 208 17.71 4.27 -12.18
N ASN A 209 17.75 3.03 -11.69
CA ASN A 209 18.01 1.86 -12.52
C ASN A 209 16.92 1.61 -13.58
N ILE A 210 15.67 2.02 -13.29
CA ILE A 210 14.56 1.90 -14.25
C ILE A 210 14.36 3.15 -15.12
N GLY A 211 15.26 4.14 -15.01
CA GLY A 211 15.26 5.35 -15.82
C GLY A 211 14.20 6.39 -15.44
N LEU A 212 13.65 6.34 -14.22
CA LEU A 212 12.65 7.28 -13.71
C LEU A 212 13.25 8.34 -12.77
N LEU A 213 14.57 8.29 -12.55
CA LEU A 213 15.32 9.29 -11.80
C LEU A 213 16.67 9.55 -12.47
N ASP A 214 17.00 10.81 -12.74
CA ASP A 214 18.19 11.18 -13.52
C ASP A 214 19.50 11.11 -12.70
N ARG A 215 19.42 11.28 -11.38
CA ARG A 215 20.60 11.34 -10.50
C ARG A 215 20.34 10.66 -9.16
N LEU A 216 21.34 9.93 -8.67
CA LEU A 216 21.34 9.39 -7.31
C LEU A 216 21.87 10.43 -6.33
N LEU A 217 21.15 10.64 -5.23
CA LEU A 217 21.73 11.24 -4.03
C LEU A 217 22.69 10.22 -3.42
N VAL A 218 23.98 10.52 -3.42
CA VAL A 218 25.00 9.69 -2.74
C VAL A 218 25.06 10.14 -1.27
N ASP A 219 25.38 9.23 -0.34
CA ASP A 219 25.34 9.42 1.13
C ASP A 219 26.08 10.67 1.68
N ASN A 220 26.85 11.38 0.85
CA ASN A 220 27.51 12.64 1.18
C ASN A 220 26.69 13.91 0.82
N GLY A 221 25.46 13.76 0.33
CA GLY A 221 24.64 14.89 -0.12
C GLY A 221 25.02 15.44 -1.50
N GLU A 222 25.86 14.74 -2.25
CA GLU A 222 26.24 15.09 -3.61
C GLU A 222 25.42 14.26 -4.62
N PHE A 223 25.00 14.91 -5.71
CA PHE A 223 24.32 14.25 -6.81
C PHE A 223 25.34 13.52 -7.69
N GLY A 224 25.11 12.24 -7.95
CA GLY A 224 25.87 11.48 -8.94
C GLY A 224 25.74 12.10 -10.35
N PRO A 225 26.71 11.86 -11.26
CA PRO A 225 26.67 12.41 -12.60
C PRO A 225 25.41 11.92 -13.35
N PRO A 226 24.75 12.79 -14.14
CA PRO A 226 23.71 12.35 -15.07
C PRO A 226 24.30 11.44 -16.15
N LEU A 227 23.47 10.59 -16.74
CA LEU A 227 23.79 9.79 -17.93
C LEU A 227 24.10 10.67 -19.15
#